data_AF-A0A2A4SRT2-F1
#
_entry.id   AF-A0A2A4SRT2-F1
#
_cell.length_a   1.000
_cell.length_b   1.000
_cell.length_c   1.000
_cell.angle_alpha   90.00
_cell.angle_beta   90.00
_cell.angle_gamma   90.00
#
_symmetry.space_group_name_H-M   'P 1'
#
loop_
_entity.id
_entity.type
_entity.pdbx_description
1 polymer ?
#
loop_
_entity_poly.entity_id
_entity_poly.type
_entity_poly.pdbx_seq_one_letter_code
_entity_poly.pdbx_strand_id
1 'polypeptide(L)'
;LFSFIFFFAFILITQSSFYIYDYINQKNFLAEIFEPVKSDLITDEFGNINILLIGHGGGSHDGPNLTDSMIIASINPQQKNVMMLSIPRDFWVENKYSGGSRINEIYRNVKRKLEKNFQFTPESASQEAIRILQEKIGEITSMDIPYHAKINFSGFIDIINTLGGIEIVNDKSIYDEAYPDGNWGIETFSLKKGPHTLDGSTALKFARSRHNSSDFERAGRQQKVIQAIKDKTLSMGILTSPRKMKNLFSVFEKNFESNLSYYELLTIGFIGADIQKDNMFSAVLNDNYPSAGGFLVTPPRPEYGGAFVLIPYSGEKDYSRIHIFSSLFFHYRSLQNMSFEMLNGSSIPGKARQAASRMERYGLPIASIGNNKEDRVVEETELWLYQEIPNQADFITQIEKIFPVKVIDMSGIYEEIDVTGSFIIGKNFK
;
A
#
# COMPACT_ATOMS: atom_id res chain seq x y z
N LEU A 1 38.03 -9.53 39.71
CA LEU A 1 36.76 -8.97 39.21
C LEU A 1 36.98 -7.92 38.10
N PHE A 2 37.83 -6.91 38.32
CA PHE A 2 38.07 -5.83 37.34
C PHE A 2 38.64 -6.27 35.97
N SER A 3 39.56 -7.24 35.90
CA SER A 3 40.07 -7.74 34.60
C SER A 3 39.04 -8.52 33.78
N PHE A 4 38.02 -9.11 34.41
CA PHE A 4 36.98 -9.88 33.72
C PHE A 4 35.94 -8.96 33.06
N ILE A 5 35.65 -7.82 33.69
CA ILE A 5 34.78 -6.77 33.16
C ILE A 5 35.43 -6.08 31.96
N PHE A 6 36.74 -5.82 32.01
CA PHE A 6 37.49 -5.26 30.88
C PHE A 6 37.55 -6.21 29.68
N PHE A 7 37.69 -7.52 29.89
CA PHE A 7 37.69 -8.50 28.81
C PHE A 7 36.32 -8.62 28.13
N PHE A 8 35.22 -8.60 28.90
CA PHE A 8 33.87 -8.57 28.34
C PHE A 8 33.55 -7.24 27.65
N ALA A 9 33.98 -6.10 28.20
CA ALA A 9 33.84 -4.80 27.55
C ALA A 9 34.66 -4.75 26.24
N PHE A 10 35.86 -5.34 26.21
CA PHE A 10 36.69 -5.45 25.00
C PHE A 10 36.10 -6.41 23.96
N ILE A 11 35.46 -7.51 24.36
CA ILE A 11 34.72 -8.39 23.44
C ILE A 11 33.44 -7.71 22.93
N LEU A 12 32.72 -6.98 23.77
CA LEU A 12 31.54 -6.20 23.35
C LEU A 12 31.94 -5.05 22.43
N ILE A 13 33.07 -4.38 22.68
CA ILE A 13 33.62 -3.33 21.82
C ILE A 13 34.16 -3.91 20.52
N THR A 14 34.82 -5.06 20.51
CA THR A 14 35.34 -5.67 19.27
C THR A 14 34.25 -6.35 18.44
N GLN A 15 33.22 -6.95 19.06
CA GLN A 15 32.05 -7.44 18.33
C GLN A 15 31.20 -6.28 17.81
N SER A 16 30.93 -5.25 18.62
CA SER A 16 30.23 -4.06 18.11
C SER A 16 31.04 -3.34 17.05
N SER A 17 32.37 -3.24 17.19
CA SER A 17 33.25 -2.68 16.16
C SER A 17 33.27 -3.54 14.89
N PHE A 18 33.19 -4.87 14.97
CA PHE A 18 33.11 -5.75 13.79
C PHE A 18 31.75 -5.63 13.09
N TYR A 19 30.64 -5.60 13.85
CA TYR A 19 29.31 -5.35 13.30
C TYR A 19 29.18 -3.94 12.70
N ILE A 20 29.78 -2.94 13.34
CA ILE A 20 29.84 -1.56 12.83
C ILE A 20 30.76 -1.48 11.61
N TYR A 21 31.88 -2.20 11.56
CA TYR A 21 32.80 -2.22 10.42
C TYR A 21 32.20 -2.95 9.20
N ASP A 22 31.51 -4.08 9.39
CA ASP A 22 30.77 -4.77 8.33
C ASP A 22 29.53 -3.99 7.88
N TYR A 23 28.83 -3.31 8.79
CA TYR A 23 27.67 -2.46 8.46
C TYR A 23 28.06 -1.16 7.73
N ILE A 24 29.14 -0.50 8.16
CA ILE A 24 29.70 0.68 7.49
C ILE A 24 30.30 0.30 6.13
N ASN A 25 31.03 -0.81 6.04
CA ASN A 25 31.54 -1.28 4.74
C ASN A 25 30.44 -1.79 3.82
N GLN A 26 29.36 -2.41 4.31
CA GLN A 26 28.22 -2.76 3.46
C GLN A 26 27.53 -1.52 2.89
N LYS A 27 27.34 -0.45 3.68
CA LYS A 27 26.73 0.79 3.17
C LYS A 27 27.60 1.44 2.10
N ASN A 28 28.91 1.52 2.32
CA ASN A 28 29.85 2.06 1.32
C ASN A 28 29.93 1.15 0.07
N PHE A 29 29.94 -0.17 0.25
CA PHE A 29 29.95 -1.15 -0.84
C PHE A 29 28.66 -1.16 -1.67
N LEU A 30 27.50 -1.07 -1.02
CA LEU A 30 26.22 -0.95 -1.72
C LEU A 30 26.16 0.38 -2.48
N ALA A 31 26.67 1.48 -1.92
CA ALA A 31 26.77 2.76 -2.64
C ALA A 31 27.71 2.66 -3.85
N GLU A 32 28.86 1.99 -3.72
CA GLU A 32 29.81 1.74 -4.82
C GLU A 32 29.22 0.86 -5.93
N ILE A 33 28.34 -0.10 -5.60
CA ILE A 33 27.61 -0.93 -6.59
C ILE A 33 26.40 -0.17 -7.16
N PHE A 34 25.76 0.69 -6.37
CA PHE A 34 24.54 1.38 -6.73
C PHE A 34 24.78 2.51 -7.73
N GLU A 35 25.79 3.37 -7.51
CA GLU A 35 26.05 4.52 -8.39
C GLU A 35 26.23 4.13 -9.87
N PRO A 36 26.95 3.05 -10.22
CA PRO A 36 27.08 2.60 -11.62
C PRO A 36 25.79 2.03 -12.26
N VAL A 37 24.81 1.60 -11.46
CA VAL A 37 23.58 0.94 -11.96
C VAL A 37 22.31 1.76 -11.75
N LYS A 38 22.46 2.94 -11.12
CA LYS A 38 21.38 3.88 -10.88
C LYS A 38 20.79 4.35 -12.21
N SER A 39 19.51 4.09 -12.39
CA SER A 39 18.70 4.63 -13.48
C SER A 39 17.92 5.84 -12.99
N ASP A 40 17.69 6.79 -13.88
CA ASP A 40 16.65 7.80 -13.68
C ASP A 40 15.29 7.09 -13.75
N LEU A 41 14.57 7.11 -12.63
CA LEU A 41 13.21 6.61 -12.51
C LEU A 41 12.24 7.77 -12.72
N ILE A 42 11.11 7.52 -13.38
CA ILE A 42 10.02 8.48 -13.47
C ILE A 42 9.41 8.65 -12.07
N THR A 43 9.41 9.89 -11.58
CA THR A 43 8.81 10.26 -10.30
C THR A 43 7.70 11.28 -10.49
N ASP A 44 6.72 11.27 -9.58
CA ASP A 44 5.76 12.38 -9.47
C ASP A 44 6.42 13.64 -8.88
N GLU A 45 5.64 14.72 -8.78
CA GLU A 45 6.10 16.01 -8.24
C GLU A 45 6.55 15.95 -6.77
N PHE A 46 6.19 14.89 -6.04
CA PHE A 46 6.59 14.63 -4.66
C PHE A 46 7.80 13.69 -4.57
N GLY A 47 8.41 13.33 -5.70
CA GLY A 47 9.55 12.42 -5.76
C GLY A 47 9.20 10.95 -5.52
N ASN A 48 7.94 10.56 -5.65
CA ASN A 48 7.53 9.16 -5.50
C ASN A 48 7.63 8.40 -6.82
N ILE A 49 8.09 7.16 -6.73
CA ILE A 49 8.09 6.19 -7.82
C ILE A 49 6.83 5.34 -7.67
N ASN A 50 5.90 5.45 -8.62
CA ASN A 50 4.60 4.80 -8.56
C ASN A 50 4.55 3.57 -9.49
N ILE A 51 4.25 2.40 -8.90
CA ILE A 51 4.24 1.11 -9.59
C ILE A 51 2.91 0.41 -9.34
N LEU A 52 2.23 -0.02 -10.40
CA LEU A 52 1.06 -0.89 -10.30
C LEU A 52 1.49 -2.36 -10.22
N LEU A 53 1.29 -2.99 -9.07
CA LEU A 53 1.47 -4.42 -8.87
C LEU A 53 0.17 -5.15 -9.21
N ILE A 54 0.24 -6.07 -10.18
CA ILE A 54 -0.92 -6.79 -10.71
C ILE A 54 -0.72 -8.28 -10.48
N GLY A 55 -1.61 -8.88 -9.70
CA GLY A 55 -1.75 -10.33 -9.59
C GLY A 55 -2.95 -10.80 -10.38
N HIS A 56 -2.76 -11.75 -11.30
CA HIS A 56 -3.88 -12.39 -12.01
C HIS A 56 -3.97 -13.88 -11.72
N GLY A 57 -5.20 -14.40 -11.78
CA GLY A 57 -5.46 -15.82 -11.61
C GLY A 57 -4.76 -16.63 -12.70
N GLY A 58 -3.93 -17.61 -12.32
CA GLY A 58 -3.44 -18.64 -13.23
C GLY A 58 -4.48 -19.77 -13.42
N GLY A 59 -4.44 -20.47 -14.56
CA GLY A 59 -5.30 -21.64 -14.83
C GLY A 59 -5.65 -21.82 -16.32
N SER A 60 -6.28 -22.95 -16.65
CA SER A 60 -6.74 -23.33 -18.00
C SER A 60 -8.25 -23.13 -18.23
N HIS A 61 -8.94 -22.39 -17.35
CA HIS A 61 -10.38 -22.09 -17.41
C HIS A 61 -10.65 -20.62 -17.82
N ASP A 62 -11.91 -20.28 -18.09
CA ASP A 62 -12.41 -19.02 -18.72
C ASP A 62 -12.09 -17.68 -17.99
N GLY A 63 -11.32 -17.71 -16.89
CA GLY A 63 -10.90 -16.55 -16.11
C GLY A 63 -9.38 -16.31 -15.97
N PRO A 64 -8.47 -16.78 -16.86
CA PRO A 64 -7.03 -16.81 -16.56
C PRO A 64 -6.37 -15.42 -16.67
N ASN A 65 -7.14 -14.42 -17.09
CA ASN A 65 -6.70 -13.04 -17.28
C ASN A 65 -7.48 -12.06 -16.38
N LEU A 66 -8.15 -12.53 -15.33
CA LEU A 66 -8.74 -11.63 -14.34
C LEU A 66 -7.68 -11.14 -13.36
N THR A 67 -7.55 -9.82 -13.21
CA THR A 67 -6.59 -9.18 -12.29
C THR A 67 -7.19 -9.08 -10.89
N ASP A 68 -7.12 -10.18 -10.14
CA ASP A 68 -7.72 -10.30 -8.80
C ASP A 68 -7.01 -9.49 -7.71
N SER A 69 -5.76 -9.07 -7.96
CA SER A 69 -4.99 -8.20 -7.06
C SER A 69 -4.44 -7.02 -7.84
N MET A 70 -4.75 -5.81 -7.39
CA MET A 70 -4.23 -4.55 -7.93
C MET A 70 -3.80 -3.69 -6.76
N ILE A 71 -2.50 -3.41 -6.67
CA ILE A 71 -1.91 -2.62 -5.59
C ILE A 71 -1.06 -1.53 -6.21
N ILE A 72 -1.34 -0.27 -5.89
CA ILE A 72 -0.43 0.83 -6.19
C ILE A 72 0.64 0.83 -5.11
N ALA A 73 1.89 0.56 -5.47
CA ALA A 73 3.04 0.70 -4.59
C ALA A 73 3.77 2.01 -4.95
N SER A 74 3.83 2.93 -3.99
CA SER A 74 4.46 4.23 -4.16
C SER A 74 5.67 4.33 -3.24
N ILE A 75 6.87 4.40 -3.82
CA ILE A 75 8.15 4.35 -3.11
C ILE A 75 8.74 5.76 -3.09
N ASN A 76 9.09 6.27 -1.90
CA ASN A 76 9.83 7.53 -1.79
C ASN A 76 11.27 7.27 -1.33
N PRO A 77 12.28 7.46 -2.19
CA PRO A 77 13.68 7.18 -1.84
C PRO A 77 14.23 8.12 -0.77
N GLN A 78 13.74 9.37 -0.70
CA GLN A 78 14.22 10.36 0.27
C GLN A 78 13.66 10.10 1.67
N GLN A 79 12.35 9.84 1.76
CA GLN A 79 11.67 9.53 3.01
C GLN A 79 11.80 8.06 3.44
N LYS A 80 12.35 7.20 2.58
CA LYS A 80 12.63 5.78 2.84
C LYS A 80 11.40 5.00 3.32
N ASN A 81 10.30 5.16 2.61
CA ASN A 81 9.03 4.50 2.94
C ASN A 81 8.29 4.03 1.66
N VAL A 82 7.36 3.09 1.85
CA VAL A 82 6.48 2.57 0.80
C VAL A 82 5.03 2.70 1.25
N MET A 83 4.21 3.34 0.43
CA MET A 83 2.76 3.38 0.61
C MET A 83 2.11 2.41 -0.38
N MET A 84 1.20 1.56 0.08
CA MET A 84 0.52 0.56 -0.73
C MET A 84 -0.99 0.73 -0.64
N LEU A 85 -1.65 1.01 -1.76
CA LEU A 85 -3.11 1.09 -1.82
C LEU A 85 -3.67 -0.07 -2.64
N SER A 86 -4.45 -0.93 -1.99
CA SER A 86 -5.16 -2.00 -2.68
C SER A 86 -6.46 -1.49 -3.31
N ILE A 87 -6.64 -1.77 -4.59
CA ILE A 87 -7.86 -1.45 -5.36
C ILE A 87 -8.75 -2.71 -5.42
N PRO A 88 -10.02 -2.65 -4.99
CA PRO A 88 -10.88 -3.82 -4.97
C PRO A 88 -11.25 -4.24 -6.39
N ARG A 89 -11.13 -5.53 -6.67
CA ARG A 89 -11.39 -6.11 -7.99
C ARG A 89 -12.81 -5.86 -8.53
N ASP A 90 -13.78 -5.70 -7.63
CA ASP A 90 -15.20 -5.56 -7.94
C ASP A 90 -15.61 -4.08 -8.14
N PHE A 91 -14.65 -3.14 -8.15
CA PHE A 91 -14.89 -1.73 -8.49
C PHE A 91 -15.46 -1.61 -9.90
N TRP A 92 -16.63 -1.01 -10.06
CA TRP A 92 -17.26 -0.77 -11.35
C TRP A 92 -16.65 0.42 -12.08
N VAL A 93 -16.25 0.20 -13.33
CA VAL A 93 -15.57 1.18 -14.16
C VAL A 93 -16.01 1.08 -15.61
N GLU A 94 -15.88 2.19 -16.32
CA GLU A 94 -16.13 2.24 -17.76
C GLU A 94 -14.86 2.58 -18.53
N ASN A 95 -14.68 1.96 -19.71
CA ASN A 95 -13.62 2.30 -20.64
C ASN A 95 -14.10 2.23 -22.10
N LYS A 96 -13.41 2.96 -22.99
CA LYS A 96 -13.77 3.08 -24.41
C LYS A 96 -13.77 1.76 -25.18
N TYR A 97 -13.05 0.74 -24.71
CA TYR A 97 -12.96 -0.54 -25.40
C TYR A 97 -14.08 -1.49 -24.99
N SER A 98 -14.39 -1.62 -23.71
CA SER A 98 -15.29 -2.69 -23.21
C SER A 98 -16.57 -2.20 -22.52
N GLY A 99 -16.78 -0.89 -22.42
CA GLY A 99 -17.94 -0.34 -21.71
C GLY A 99 -17.82 -0.51 -20.20
N GLY A 100 -18.96 -0.65 -19.52
CA GLY A 100 -19.03 -0.87 -18.07
C GLY A 100 -18.69 -2.30 -17.68
N SER A 101 -17.76 -2.46 -16.74
CA SER A 101 -17.38 -3.75 -16.17
C SER A 101 -16.70 -3.57 -14.82
N ARG A 102 -16.50 -4.66 -14.07
CA ARG A 102 -15.61 -4.64 -12.92
C ARG A 102 -14.17 -4.42 -13.37
N ILE A 103 -13.39 -3.71 -12.56
CA ILE A 103 -12.04 -3.29 -12.91
C ILE A 103 -11.10 -4.46 -13.18
N ASN A 104 -11.30 -5.61 -12.52
CA ASN A 104 -10.51 -6.81 -12.78
C ASN A 104 -10.74 -7.46 -14.15
N GLU A 105 -11.80 -7.06 -14.84
CA GLU A 105 -12.12 -7.54 -16.18
C GLU A 105 -11.50 -6.67 -17.28
N ILE A 106 -11.02 -5.46 -16.95
CA ILE A 106 -10.44 -4.52 -17.94
C ILE A 106 -9.35 -5.20 -18.73
N TYR A 107 -8.34 -5.78 -18.07
CA TYR A 107 -7.19 -6.38 -18.75
C TYR A 107 -7.64 -7.45 -19.77
N ARG A 108 -8.46 -8.41 -19.33
CA ARG A 108 -9.02 -9.45 -20.20
C ARG A 108 -9.84 -8.89 -21.35
N ASN A 109 -10.76 -7.98 -21.06
CA ASN A 109 -11.75 -7.49 -22.01
C ASN A 109 -11.10 -6.59 -23.08
N VAL A 110 -10.20 -5.70 -22.66
CA VAL A 110 -9.43 -4.82 -23.56
C VAL A 110 -8.50 -5.66 -24.42
N LYS A 111 -7.67 -6.54 -23.84
CA LYS A 111 -6.74 -7.40 -24.58
C LYS A 111 -7.46 -8.21 -25.66
N ARG A 112 -8.54 -8.90 -25.29
CA ARG A 112 -9.35 -9.69 -26.24
C ARG A 112 -9.92 -8.84 -27.37
N LYS A 113 -10.35 -7.60 -27.09
CA LYS A 113 -10.90 -6.71 -28.11
C LYS A 113 -9.80 -6.16 -29.03
N LEU A 114 -8.63 -5.82 -28.49
CA LEU A 114 -7.47 -5.40 -29.27
C LEU A 114 -6.99 -6.49 -30.23
N GLU A 115 -6.87 -7.73 -29.76
CA GLU A 115 -6.50 -8.87 -30.61
C GLU A 115 -7.53 -9.12 -31.72
N LYS A 116 -8.83 -9.21 -31.36
CA LYS A 116 -9.88 -9.60 -32.32
C LYS A 116 -10.28 -8.49 -33.29
N ASN A 117 -10.37 -7.25 -32.82
CA ASN A 117 -10.97 -6.16 -33.59
C ASN A 117 -9.93 -5.20 -34.16
N PHE A 118 -8.74 -5.13 -33.57
CA PHE A 118 -7.69 -4.18 -33.95
C PHE A 118 -6.39 -4.86 -34.42
N GLN A 119 -6.36 -6.20 -34.47
CA GLN A 119 -5.24 -7.00 -35.01
C GLN A 119 -3.91 -6.77 -34.26
N PHE A 120 -3.98 -6.44 -32.97
CA PHE A 120 -2.79 -6.35 -32.13
C PHE A 120 -2.19 -7.76 -31.92
N THR A 121 -0.87 -7.85 -31.77
CA THR A 121 -0.22 -9.08 -31.31
C THR A 121 -0.59 -9.33 -29.85
N PRO A 122 -0.52 -10.58 -29.35
CA PRO A 122 -0.82 -10.87 -27.94
C PRO A 122 -0.02 -10.01 -26.95
N GLU A 123 1.24 -9.70 -27.30
CA GLU A 123 2.14 -8.87 -26.50
C GLU A 123 1.71 -7.40 -26.51
N SER A 124 1.52 -6.80 -27.68
CA SER A 124 1.12 -5.39 -27.75
C SER A 124 -0.29 -5.16 -27.19
N ALA A 125 -1.20 -6.12 -27.37
CA ALA A 125 -2.52 -6.09 -26.76
C ALA A 125 -2.46 -6.18 -25.23
N SER A 126 -1.51 -6.94 -24.68
CA SER A 126 -1.30 -7.06 -23.24
C SER A 126 -0.77 -5.76 -22.65
N GLN A 127 0.27 -5.17 -23.26
CA GLN A 127 0.86 -3.90 -22.84
C GLN A 127 -0.17 -2.76 -22.86
N GLU A 128 -0.93 -2.64 -23.95
CA GLU A 128 -1.98 -1.62 -24.05
C GLU A 128 -3.12 -1.87 -23.04
N ALA A 129 -3.51 -3.13 -22.80
CA ALA A 129 -4.53 -3.43 -21.80
C ALA A 129 -4.09 -3.09 -20.37
N ILE A 130 -2.80 -3.28 -20.03
CA ILE A 130 -2.23 -2.85 -18.75
C ILE A 130 -2.19 -1.32 -18.68
N ARG A 131 -1.79 -0.64 -19.77
CA ARG A 131 -1.79 0.83 -19.85
C ARG A 131 -3.18 1.42 -19.58
N ILE A 132 -4.23 0.87 -20.19
CA ILE A 132 -5.62 1.29 -19.93
C ILE A 132 -6.05 1.02 -18.49
N LEU A 133 -5.57 -0.07 -17.87
CA LEU A 133 -5.82 -0.34 -16.46
C LEU A 133 -5.10 0.67 -15.55
N GLN A 134 -3.84 1.00 -15.85
CA GLN A 134 -3.07 2.05 -15.15
C GLN A 134 -3.78 3.40 -15.25
N GLU A 135 -4.22 3.81 -16.45
CA GLU A 135 -5.00 5.05 -16.66
C GLU A 135 -6.27 5.06 -15.82
N LYS A 136 -7.03 3.95 -15.79
CA LYS A 136 -8.27 3.89 -15.01
C LYS A 136 -8.02 3.97 -13.51
N ILE A 137 -6.99 3.30 -13.01
CA ILE A 137 -6.61 3.38 -11.60
C ILE A 137 -6.10 4.79 -11.27
N GLY A 138 -5.34 5.41 -12.16
CA GLY A 138 -4.90 6.80 -12.07
C GLY A 138 -6.07 7.78 -12.03
N GLU A 139 -7.11 7.58 -12.85
CA GLU A 139 -8.34 8.37 -12.81
C GLU A 139 -9.08 8.25 -11.46
N ILE A 140 -9.16 7.03 -10.91
CA ILE A 140 -9.81 6.77 -9.61
C ILE A 140 -9.03 7.42 -8.46
N THR A 141 -7.70 7.39 -8.51
CA THR A 141 -6.84 7.78 -7.39
C THR A 141 -6.17 9.14 -7.55
N SER A 142 -6.30 9.78 -8.71
CA SER A 142 -5.54 10.97 -9.11
C SER A 142 -4.02 10.79 -9.04
N MET A 143 -3.54 9.56 -9.32
CA MET A 143 -2.12 9.21 -9.32
C MET A 143 -1.61 9.02 -10.74
N ASP A 144 -0.40 9.48 -11.02
CA ASP A 144 0.36 9.02 -12.19
C ASP A 144 1.11 7.73 -11.84
N ILE A 145 0.95 6.71 -12.66
CA ILE A 145 1.44 5.35 -12.39
C ILE A 145 2.20 4.86 -13.63
N PRO A 146 3.45 5.33 -13.84
CA PRO A 146 4.21 5.03 -15.06
C PRO A 146 4.63 3.57 -15.14
N TYR A 147 4.83 2.90 -14.01
CA TYR A 147 5.37 1.54 -13.97
C TYR A 147 4.32 0.49 -13.61
N HIS A 148 4.53 -0.74 -14.07
CA HIS A 148 3.76 -1.89 -13.64
C HIS A 148 4.61 -3.15 -13.51
N ALA A 149 4.16 -4.08 -12.67
CA ALA A 149 4.67 -5.44 -12.61
C ALA A 149 3.50 -6.41 -12.46
N LYS A 150 3.25 -7.20 -13.50
CA LYS A 150 2.17 -8.19 -13.54
C LYS A 150 2.72 -9.59 -13.38
N ILE A 151 2.12 -10.36 -12.49
CA ILE A 151 2.51 -11.74 -12.18
C ILE A 151 1.30 -12.67 -12.08
N ASN A 152 1.49 -13.91 -12.52
CA ASN A 152 0.53 -14.99 -12.30
C ASN A 152 0.88 -15.82 -11.06
N PHE A 153 -0.05 -16.67 -10.62
CA PHE A 153 0.16 -17.51 -9.44
C PHE A 153 1.37 -18.44 -9.56
N SER A 154 1.63 -19.02 -10.73
CA SER A 154 2.81 -19.87 -10.94
C SER A 154 4.11 -19.10 -10.75
N GLY A 155 4.22 -17.90 -11.31
CA GLY A 155 5.40 -17.08 -11.18
C GLY A 155 5.63 -16.65 -9.74
N PHE A 156 4.56 -16.33 -9.01
CA PHE A 156 4.65 -16.00 -7.59
C PHE A 156 5.19 -17.18 -6.77
N ILE A 157 4.70 -18.40 -7.05
CA ILE A 157 5.17 -19.63 -6.40
C ILE A 157 6.65 -19.88 -6.73
N ASP A 158 7.03 -19.76 -8.01
CA ASP A 158 8.39 -20.00 -8.49
C ASP A 158 9.41 -19.05 -7.85
N ILE A 159 9.07 -17.78 -7.68
CA ILE A 159 9.95 -16.80 -7.03
C ILE A 159 10.21 -17.19 -5.58
N ILE A 160 9.16 -17.47 -4.81
CA ILE A 160 9.30 -17.81 -3.38
C ILE A 160 10.06 -19.12 -3.22
N ASN A 161 9.80 -20.11 -4.07
CA ASN A 161 10.54 -21.37 -4.06
C ASN A 161 12.02 -21.16 -4.42
N THR A 162 12.33 -20.27 -5.37
CA THR A 162 13.71 -19.90 -5.73
C THR A 162 14.45 -19.26 -4.55
N LEU A 163 13.74 -18.49 -3.74
CA LEU A 163 14.27 -17.92 -2.50
C LEU A 163 14.42 -18.97 -1.37
N GLY A 164 13.93 -20.20 -1.56
CA GLY A 164 13.91 -21.24 -0.53
C GLY A 164 12.84 -21.02 0.54
N GLY A 165 11.73 -20.37 0.17
CA GLY A 165 10.64 -20.00 1.08
C GLY A 165 10.84 -18.63 1.75
N ILE A 166 9.78 -18.12 2.37
CA ILE A 166 9.76 -16.83 3.08
C ILE A 166 9.34 -17.01 4.54
N GLU A 167 9.88 -16.18 5.42
CA GLU A 167 9.57 -16.23 6.85
C GLU A 167 8.45 -15.23 7.18
N ILE A 168 7.37 -15.72 7.78
CA ILE A 168 6.22 -14.92 8.15
C ILE A 168 5.82 -15.19 9.60
N VAL A 169 5.58 -14.12 10.36
CA VAL A 169 4.89 -14.19 11.64
C VAL A 169 3.40 -13.99 11.39
N ASN A 170 2.63 -15.05 11.58
CA ASN A 170 1.18 -15.02 11.47
C ASN A 170 0.56 -14.57 12.81
N ASP A 171 -0.16 -13.45 12.83
CA ASP A 171 -0.65 -12.84 14.09
C ASP A 171 -1.88 -13.57 14.63
N LYS A 172 -2.68 -14.15 13.74
CA LYS A 172 -3.95 -14.82 14.05
C LYS A 172 -4.03 -16.12 13.25
N SER A 173 -4.49 -17.19 13.89
CA SER A 173 -4.70 -18.46 13.17
C SER A 173 -5.69 -18.27 12.04
N ILE A 174 -5.36 -18.81 10.86
CA ILE A 174 -6.22 -18.86 9.69
C ILE A 174 -6.83 -20.25 9.64
N TYR A 175 -8.13 -20.31 9.39
CA TYR A 175 -8.87 -21.53 9.11
C TYR A 175 -9.92 -21.19 8.06
N ASP A 176 -9.68 -21.66 6.83
CA ASP A 176 -10.45 -21.35 5.63
C ASP A 176 -10.91 -22.67 5.02
N GLU A 177 -12.11 -23.11 5.37
CA GLU A 177 -12.67 -24.39 4.94
C GLU A 177 -13.12 -24.41 3.48
N ALA A 178 -13.23 -23.22 2.86
CA ALA A 178 -13.75 -23.03 1.52
C ALA A 178 -12.71 -22.37 0.59
N TYR A 179 -11.42 -22.62 0.84
CA TYR A 179 -10.36 -22.06 0.01
C TYR A 179 -10.43 -22.68 -1.39
N PRO A 180 -10.41 -21.91 -2.48
CA PRO A 180 -10.53 -22.45 -3.83
C PRO A 180 -9.29 -23.26 -4.23
N ASP A 181 -9.47 -24.53 -4.58
CA ASP A 181 -8.39 -25.46 -4.93
C ASP A 181 -7.79 -25.24 -6.34
N GLY A 182 -8.36 -24.30 -7.09
CA GLY A 182 -7.95 -23.96 -8.46
C GLY A 182 -8.66 -24.76 -9.56
N ASN A 183 -9.44 -25.78 -9.21
CA ASN A 183 -10.16 -26.70 -10.10
C ASN A 183 -11.67 -26.73 -9.82
N TRP A 184 -12.25 -25.55 -9.51
CA TRP A 184 -13.67 -25.41 -9.14
C TRP A 184 -14.10 -26.16 -7.87
N GLY A 185 -13.14 -26.71 -7.13
CA GLY A 185 -13.34 -27.31 -5.82
C GLY A 185 -12.95 -26.36 -4.69
N ILE A 186 -13.14 -26.87 -3.48
CA ILE A 186 -12.73 -26.22 -2.25
C ILE A 186 -11.79 -27.14 -1.48
N GLU A 187 -10.81 -26.56 -0.82
CA GLU A 187 -9.92 -27.23 0.12
C GLU A 187 -9.88 -26.46 1.45
N THR A 188 -9.48 -27.13 2.51
CA THR A 188 -9.26 -26.48 3.80
C THR A 188 -7.83 -25.96 3.88
N PHE A 189 -7.67 -24.65 4.03
CA PHE A 189 -6.40 -24.02 4.37
C PHE A 189 -6.36 -23.65 5.85
N SER A 190 -5.33 -24.11 6.57
CA SER A 190 -5.11 -23.72 7.96
C SER A 190 -3.66 -23.32 8.20
N LEU A 191 -3.48 -22.22 8.93
CA LEU A 191 -2.17 -21.75 9.37
C LEU A 191 -2.29 -21.25 10.82
N LYS A 192 -1.55 -21.85 11.75
CA LYS A 192 -1.59 -21.44 13.16
C LYS A 192 -0.97 -20.05 13.37
N LYS A 193 -1.34 -19.35 14.43
CA LYS A 193 -0.59 -18.19 14.93
C LYS A 193 0.87 -18.55 15.23
N GLY A 194 1.81 -17.66 14.93
CA GLY A 194 3.24 -17.83 15.21
C GLY A 194 4.13 -17.68 13.97
N PRO A 195 5.45 -17.88 14.13
CA PRO A 195 6.41 -17.85 13.02
C PRO A 195 6.29 -19.11 12.15
N HIS A 196 6.38 -18.92 10.84
CA HIS A 196 6.38 -20.00 9.84
C HIS A 196 7.34 -19.68 8.71
N THR A 197 7.92 -20.73 8.11
CA THR A 197 8.55 -20.65 6.79
C THR A 197 7.55 -21.16 5.76
N LEU A 198 7.11 -20.28 4.86
CA LEU A 198 6.13 -20.60 3.84
C LEU A 198 6.84 -20.83 2.50
N ASP A 199 6.57 -21.97 1.88
CA ASP A 199 6.87 -22.19 0.46
C ASP A 199 5.94 -21.35 -0.44
N GLY A 200 6.17 -21.36 -1.75
CA GLY A 200 5.41 -20.53 -2.68
C GLY A 200 3.92 -20.84 -2.68
N SER A 201 3.54 -22.11 -2.55
CA SER A 201 2.13 -22.53 -2.52
C SER A 201 1.43 -22.03 -1.26
N THR A 202 2.05 -22.23 -0.09
CA THR A 202 1.51 -21.83 1.20
C THR A 202 1.47 -20.30 1.34
N ALA A 203 2.50 -19.60 0.83
CA ALA A 203 2.52 -18.15 0.78
C ALA A 203 1.40 -17.57 -0.10
N LEU A 204 1.09 -18.23 -1.22
CA LEU A 204 0.00 -17.83 -2.09
C LEU A 204 -1.35 -17.98 -1.39
N LYS A 205 -1.57 -19.12 -0.70
CA LYS A 205 -2.76 -19.36 0.11
C LYS A 205 -2.90 -18.32 1.23
N PHE A 206 -1.79 -18.02 1.90
CA PHE A 206 -1.73 -16.98 2.94
C PHE A 206 -2.14 -15.61 2.41
N ALA A 207 -1.59 -15.18 1.27
CA ALA A 207 -1.93 -13.90 0.65
C ALA A 207 -3.39 -13.82 0.16
N ARG A 208 -3.97 -14.95 -0.26
CA ARG A 208 -5.29 -15.01 -0.91
C ARG A 208 -6.46 -15.35 0.00
N SER A 209 -6.23 -15.99 1.14
CA SER A 209 -7.31 -16.40 2.04
C SER A 209 -8.19 -15.21 2.44
N ARG A 210 -9.50 -15.44 2.50
CA ARG A 210 -10.52 -14.42 2.80
C ARG A 210 -11.44 -14.82 3.97
N HIS A 211 -11.44 -16.09 4.36
CA HIS A 211 -12.37 -16.59 5.36
C HIS A 211 -12.15 -15.95 6.73
N ASN A 212 -13.23 -15.47 7.35
CA ASN A 212 -13.23 -14.75 8.63
C ASN A 212 -12.25 -13.56 8.69
N SER A 213 -11.89 -12.97 7.55
CA SER A 213 -10.96 -11.85 7.50
C SER A 213 -11.51 -10.68 6.70
N SER A 214 -11.29 -9.46 7.20
CA SER A 214 -11.64 -8.25 6.45
C SER A 214 -10.68 -8.04 5.27
N ASP A 215 -11.07 -7.23 4.30
CA ASP A 215 -10.18 -6.86 3.19
C ASP A 215 -8.88 -6.18 3.69
N PHE A 216 -8.93 -5.48 4.84
CA PHE A 216 -7.76 -4.93 5.51
C PHE A 216 -6.80 -6.01 6.01
N GLU A 217 -7.33 -7.08 6.61
CA GLU A 217 -6.50 -8.20 7.05
C GLU A 217 -5.84 -8.89 5.85
N ARG A 218 -6.54 -8.99 4.70
CA ARG A 218 -5.94 -9.50 3.46
C ARG A 218 -4.80 -8.59 2.96
N ALA A 219 -5.02 -7.29 2.89
CA ALA A 219 -3.97 -6.34 2.49
C ALA A 219 -2.77 -6.39 3.44
N GLY A 220 -3.00 -6.50 4.74
CA GLY A 220 -1.95 -6.71 5.74
C GLY A 220 -1.14 -8.00 5.49
N ARG A 221 -1.80 -9.10 5.08
CA ARG A 221 -1.09 -10.34 4.68
C ARG A 221 -0.26 -10.15 3.41
N GLN A 222 -0.79 -9.43 2.41
CA GLN A 222 -0.04 -9.12 1.18
C GLN A 222 1.20 -8.27 1.48
N GLN A 223 1.08 -7.25 2.35
CA GLN A 223 2.21 -6.47 2.85
C GLN A 223 3.25 -7.35 3.54
N LYS A 224 2.83 -8.28 4.41
CA LYS A 224 3.74 -9.21 5.08
C LYS A 224 4.50 -10.09 4.11
N VAL A 225 3.85 -10.56 3.04
CA VAL A 225 4.51 -11.33 1.98
C VAL A 225 5.55 -10.49 1.25
N ILE A 226 5.21 -9.26 0.85
CA ILE A 226 6.16 -8.34 0.19
C ILE A 226 7.37 -8.06 1.09
N GLN A 227 7.13 -7.79 2.37
CA GLN A 227 8.19 -7.59 3.36
C GLN A 227 9.07 -8.84 3.52
N ALA A 228 8.46 -10.02 3.62
CA ALA A 228 9.20 -11.27 3.80
C ALA A 228 10.03 -11.64 2.55
N ILE A 229 9.54 -11.34 1.34
CA ILE A 229 10.31 -11.48 0.09
C ILE A 229 11.53 -10.56 0.12
N LYS A 230 11.36 -9.30 0.53
CA LYS A 230 12.46 -8.35 0.68
C LYS A 230 13.49 -8.85 1.69
N ASP A 231 13.07 -9.19 2.91
CA ASP A 231 13.98 -9.64 3.97
C ASP A 231 14.75 -10.89 3.54
N LYS A 232 14.07 -11.84 2.88
CA LYS A 232 14.70 -13.02 2.33
C LYS A 232 15.74 -12.68 1.26
N THR A 233 15.40 -11.78 0.33
CA THR A 233 16.30 -11.32 -0.75
C THR A 233 17.57 -10.68 -0.20
N LEU A 234 17.42 -9.83 0.85
CA LEU A 234 18.54 -9.19 1.52
C LEU A 234 19.41 -10.18 2.28
N SER A 235 18.80 -11.10 3.04
CA SER A 235 19.51 -12.12 3.83
C SER A 235 20.38 -13.04 2.96
N MET A 236 19.97 -13.30 1.73
CA MET A 236 20.71 -14.12 0.77
C MET A 236 21.91 -13.40 0.14
N GLY A 237 22.11 -12.11 0.46
CA GLY A 237 23.14 -11.27 -0.14
C GLY A 237 22.98 -11.17 -1.65
N ILE A 238 21.73 -11.10 -2.14
CA ILE A 238 21.49 -11.04 -3.58
C ILE A 238 22.04 -9.73 -4.15
N LEU A 239 21.79 -8.61 -3.47
CA LEU A 239 22.23 -7.27 -3.90
C LEU A 239 23.75 -7.07 -3.82
N THR A 240 24.47 -7.92 -3.09
CA THR A 240 25.94 -7.85 -2.95
C THR A 240 26.68 -8.78 -3.92
N SER A 241 25.95 -9.52 -4.77
CA SER A 241 26.53 -10.47 -5.72
C SER A 241 25.99 -10.25 -7.14
N PRO A 242 26.80 -9.74 -8.08
CA PRO A 242 26.38 -9.53 -9.47
C PRO A 242 25.80 -10.77 -10.13
N ARG A 243 26.36 -11.95 -9.84
CA ARG A 243 25.84 -13.23 -10.33
C ARG A 243 24.46 -13.56 -9.78
N LYS A 244 24.23 -13.34 -8.47
CA LYS A 244 22.92 -13.57 -7.86
C LYS A 244 21.89 -12.55 -8.35
N MET A 245 22.27 -11.28 -8.52
CA MET A 245 21.39 -10.25 -9.11
C MET A 245 20.97 -10.64 -10.52
N LYS A 246 21.91 -11.05 -11.38
CA LYS A 246 21.59 -11.53 -12.73
C LYS A 246 20.65 -12.73 -12.71
N ASN A 247 20.87 -13.69 -11.81
CA ASN A 247 19.99 -14.85 -11.67
C ASN A 247 18.58 -14.44 -11.20
N LEU A 248 18.47 -13.60 -10.16
CA LEU A 248 17.18 -13.11 -9.67
C LEU A 248 16.44 -12.35 -10.77
N PHE A 249 17.14 -11.51 -11.52
CA PHE A 249 16.57 -10.79 -12.65
C PHE A 249 16.05 -11.72 -13.75
N SER A 250 16.81 -12.76 -14.11
CA SER A 250 16.32 -13.76 -15.08
C SER A 250 15.06 -14.49 -14.61
N VAL A 251 14.91 -14.69 -13.30
CA VAL A 251 13.69 -15.25 -12.70
C VAL A 251 12.56 -14.23 -12.72
N PHE A 252 12.87 -12.95 -12.50
CA PHE A 252 11.90 -11.86 -12.60
C PHE A 252 11.37 -11.75 -14.03
N GLU A 253 12.23 -11.59 -15.04
CA GLU A 253 11.84 -11.49 -16.46
C GLU A 253 11.00 -12.67 -16.94
N LYS A 254 11.31 -13.89 -16.45
CA LYS A 254 10.56 -15.09 -16.81
C LYS A 254 9.12 -15.08 -16.25
N ASN A 255 8.92 -14.47 -15.09
CA ASN A 255 7.68 -14.61 -14.29
C ASN A 255 6.83 -13.34 -14.25
N PHE A 256 7.40 -12.19 -14.58
CA PHE A 256 6.71 -10.90 -14.61
C PHE A 256 6.61 -10.35 -16.03
N GLU A 257 5.46 -9.76 -16.32
CA GLU A 257 5.32 -8.79 -17.41
C GLU A 257 5.42 -7.39 -16.81
N SER A 258 6.43 -6.63 -17.21
CA SER A 258 6.74 -5.31 -16.67
C SER A 258 7.32 -4.40 -17.74
N ASN A 259 7.12 -3.09 -17.60
CA ASN A 259 7.78 -2.07 -18.40
C ASN A 259 9.04 -1.49 -17.73
N LEU A 260 9.47 -2.03 -16.59
CA LEU A 260 10.71 -1.64 -15.94
C LEU A 260 11.91 -2.28 -16.65
N SER A 261 12.92 -1.48 -16.97
CA SER A 261 14.20 -1.96 -17.46
C SER A 261 15.02 -2.65 -16.36
N TYR A 262 16.07 -3.36 -16.77
CA TYR A 262 17.03 -3.99 -15.86
C TYR A 262 17.59 -3.02 -14.81
N TYR A 263 18.04 -1.84 -15.25
CA TYR A 263 18.65 -0.86 -14.35
C TYR A 263 17.62 -0.19 -13.42
N GLU A 264 16.38 0.03 -13.89
CA GLU A 264 15.30 0.53 -13.05
C GLU A 264 14.91 -0.48 -11.96
N LEU A 265 14.82 -1.77 -12.29
CA LEU A 265 14.56 -2.84 -11.31
C LEU A 265 15.68 -2.95 -10.27
N LEU A 266 16.94 -2.87 -10.70
CA LEU A 266 18.06 -2.81 -9.76
C LEU A 266 17.96 -1.60 -8.86
N THR A 267 17.68 -0.43 -9.44
CA THR A 267 17.56 0.83 -8.70
C THR A 267 16.48 0.74 -7.63
N ILE A 268 15.29 0.24 -7.98
CA ILE A 268 14.19 -0.02 -7.04
C ILE A 268 14.60 -1.04 -5.97
N GLY A 269 15.34 -2.09 -6.35
CA GLY A 269 15.86 -3.09 -5.42
C GLY A 269 16.79 -2.50 -4.35
N PHE A 270 17.72 -1.62 -4.75
CA PHE A 270 18.61 -0.92 -3.83
C PHE A 270 17.87 0.10 -2.95
N ILE A 271 16.94 0.87 -3.52
CA ILE A 271 16.07 1.77 -2.74
C ILE A 271 15.29 0.98 -1.70
N GLY A 272 14.64 -0.12 -2.13
CA GLY A 272 13.85 -0.99 -1.26
C GLY A 272 14.66 -1.63 -0.15
N ALA A 273 15.95 -1.90 -0.37
CA ALA A 273 16.86 -2.44 0.63
C ALA A 273 17.10 -1.50 1.82
N ASP A 274 17.09 -0.18 1.58
CA ASP A 274 17.34 0.84 2.60
C ASP A 274 16.07 1.25 3.38
N ILE A 275 14.89 0.81 2.91
CA ILE A 275 13.62 1.05 3.60
C ILE A 275 13.54 0.15 4.84
N GLN A 276 13.03 0.65 5.96
CA GLN A 276 12.80 -0.18 7.15
C GLN A 276 11.42 -0.84 7.10
N LYS A 277 11.26 -1.98 7.79
CA LYS A 277 9.99 -2.71 7.87
C LYS A 277 8.83 -1.86 8.36
N ASP A 278 9.09 -1.01 9.35
CA ASP A 278 8.08 -0.16 9.98
C ASP A 278 7.72 1.07 9.12
N ASN A 279 8.43 1.28 8.01
CA ASN A 279 8.18 2.34 7.02
C ASN A 279 7.41 1.84 5.79
N MET A 280 6.66 0.74 5.92
CA MET A 280 5.78 0.23 4.87
C MET A 280 4.35 0.26 5.38
N PHE A 281 3.48 0.97 4.66
CA PHE A 281 2.10 1.22 5.07
C PHE A 281 1.14 0.74 4.00
N SER A 282 0.04 0.10 4.40
CA SER A 282 -0.99 -0.36 3.47
C SER A 282 -2.36 0.17 3.84
N ALA A 283 -3.12 0.52 2.81
CA ALA A 283 -4.53 0.82 2.90
C ALA A 283 -5.32 0.08 1.81
N VAL A 284 -6.64 0.08 1.96
CA VAL A 284 -7.57 -0.58 1.03
C VAL A 284 -8.69 0.38 0.71
N LEU A 285 -9.01 0.57 -0.57
CA LEU A 285 -10.31 1.17 -0.93
C LEU A 285 -11.41 0.13 -0.67
N ASN A 286 -12.37 0.46 0.17
CA ASN A 286 -13.36 -0.48 0.70
C ASN A 286 -14.73 0.18 0.88
N ASP A 287 -15.72 -0.65 1.17
CA ASP A 287 -17.11 -0.27 1.41
C ASP A 287 -17.49 -0.15 2.89
N ASN A 288 -16.51 -0.29 3.80
CA ASN A 288 -16.73 -0.10 5.22
C ASN A 288 -16.65 1.39 5.58
N TYR A 289 -17.79 2.07 5.50
CA TYR A 289 -17.92 3.52 5.73
C TYR A 289 -17.07 4.09 6.88
N PRO A 290 -16.96 3.49 8.08
CA PRO A 290 -16.19 4.07 9.19
C PRO A 290 -14.68 3.84 9.10
N SER A 291 -14.19 3.00 8.18
CA SER A 291 -12.77 2.64 8.08
C SER A 291 -12.02 3.51 7.07
N ALA A 292 -10.69 3.62 7.23
CA ALA A 292 -9.80 4.25 6.27
C ALA A 292 -10.01 3.69 4.86
N GLY A 293 -10.15 4.55 3.85
CA GLY A 293 -10.46 4.14 2.48
C GLY A 293 -11.91 3.69 2.25
N GLY A 294 -12.79 3.83 3.25
CA GLY A 294 -14.21 3.48 3.22
C GLY A 294 -15.04 4.41 2.33
N PHE A 295 -14.73 4.48 1.03
CA PHE A 295 -15.33 5.39 0.06
C PHE A 295 -16.19 4.69 -0.99
N LEU A 296 -16.46 3.39 -0.81
CA LEU A 296 -17.25 2.61 -1.75
C LEU A 296 -18.58 2.20 -1.13
N VAL A 297 -19.53 1.84 -1.99
CA VAL A 297 -20.82 1.27 -1.60
C VAL A 297 -21.22 0.20 -2.61
N THR A 298 -22.05 -0.75 -2.16
CA THR A 298 -22.71 -1.70 -3.05
C THR A 298 -24.05 -1.12 -3.51
N PRO A 299 -24.23 -0.84 -4.82
CA PRO A 299 -25.51 -0.38 -5.35
C PRO A 299 -26.51 -1.54 -5.50
N PRO A 300 -27.80 -1.25 -5.80
CA PRO A 300 -28.77 -2.28 -6.13
C PRO A 300 -28.31 -3.14 -7.32
N ARG A 301 -28.17 -4.46 -7.11
CA ARG A 301 -27.69 -5.40 -8.14
C ARG A 301 -28.45 -5.36 -9.48
N PRO A 302 -29.78 -5.14 -9.54
CA PRO A 302 -30.51 -5.09 -10.81
C PRO A 302 -30.00 -4.00 -11.78
N GLU A 303 -29.41 -2.92 -11.28
CA GLU A 303 -28.83 -1.85 -12.10
C GLU A 303 -27.56 -2.30 -12.85
N TYR A 304 -26.91 -3.37 -12.36
CA TYR A 304 -25.65 -3.90 -12.87
C TYR A 304 -25.80 -5.36 -13.35
N GLY A 305 -26.96 -5.71 -13.90
CA GLY A 305 -27.21 -7.03 -14.46
C GLY A 305 -27.14 -8.17 -13.45
N GLY A 306 -27.38 -7.88 -12.17
CA GLY A 306 -27.30 -8.85 -11.07
C GLY A 306 -25.91 -9.05 -10.48
N ALA A 307 -24.88 -8.39 -11.02
CA ALA A 307 -23.52 -8.49 -10.52
C ALA A 307 -23.35 -7.81 -9.15
N PHE A 308 -22.46 -8.36 -8.32
CA PHE A 308 -21.93 -7.63 -7.17
C PHE A 308 -20.84 -6.69 -7.66
N VAL A 309 -21.00 -5.40 -7.38
CA VAL A 309 -20.07 -4.35 -7.79
C VAL A 309 -19.92 -3.31 -6.68
N LEU A 310 -18.83 -2.55 -6.73
CA LEU A 310 -18.57 -1.43 -5.85
C LEU A 310 -18.52 -0.14 -6.67
N ILE A 311 -19.19 0.91 -6.20
CA ILE A 311 -19.15 2.25 -6.79
C ILE A 311 -18.71 3.28 -5.75
N PRO A 312 -18.20 4.46 -6.15
CA PRO A 312 -17.89 5.52 -5.22
C PRO A 312 -19.12 5.98 -4.45
N TYR A 313 -18.95 6.22 -3.15
CA TYR A 313 -19.98 6.76 -2.26
C TYR A 313 -20.50 8.13 -2.73
N SER A 314 -19.66 8.94 -3.37
CA SER A 314 -20.05 10.28 -3.86
C SER A 314 -20.94 10.25 -5.11
N GLY A 315 -21.04 9.09 -5.78
CA GLY A 315 -21.78 8.94 -7.03
C GLY A 315 -20.99 8.16 -8.07
N GLU A 316 -21.69 7.62 -9.07
CA GLU A 316 -21.06 6.91 -10.18
C GLU A 316 -20.12 7.87 -10.94
N LYS A 317 -18.82 7.57 -10.94
CA LYS A 317 -17.72 8.39 -11.51
C LYS A 317 -17.30 9.63 -10.71
N ASP A 318 -17.86 9.88 -9.53
CA ASP A 318 -17.34 10.91 -8.62
C ASP A 318 -16.26 10.32 -7.70
N TYR A 319 -15.00 10.54 -8.07
CA TYR A 319 -13.83 10.09 -7.31
C TYR A 319 -13.27 11.16 -6.36
N SER A 320 -13.91 12.32 -6.21
CA SER A 320 -13.38 13.46 -5.45
C SER A 320 -12.88 13.10 -4.05
N ARG A 321 -13.63 12.27 -3.31
CA ARG A 321 -13.23 11.80 -1.97
C ARG A 321 -12.08 10.80 -2.02
N ILE A 322 -12.03 9.95 -3.04
CA ILE A 322 -10.93 9.01 -3.25
C ILE A 322 -9.65 9.78 -3.62
N HIS A 323 -9.75 10.88 -4.38
CA HIS A 323 -8.62 11.75 -4.70
C HIS A 323 -8.04 12.40 -3.45
N ILE A 324 -8.89 12.96 -2.57
CA ILE A 324 -8.43 13.55 -1.29
C ILE A 324 -7.72 12.48 -0.45
N PHE A 325 -8.33 11.31 -0.30
CA PHE A 325 -7.72 10.21 0.45
C PHE A 325 -6.39 9.75 -0.15
N SER A 326 -6.33 9.58 -1.49
CA SER A 326 -5.12 9.13 -2.17
C SER A 326 -4.00 10.16 -2.03
N SER A 327 -4.33 11.45 -2.16
CA SER A 327 -3.38 12.55 -1.94
C SER A 327 -2.82 12.51 -0.51
N LEU A 328 -3.70 12.46 0.51
CA LEU A 328 -3.32 12.34 1.92
C LEU A 328 -2.43 11.12 2.17
N PHE A 329 -2.81 9.96 1.65
CA PHE A 329 -2.11 8.70 1.86
C PHE A 329 -0.75 8.64 1.15
N PHE A 330 -0.65 9.07 -0.10
CA PHE A 330 0.56 8.91 -0.91
C PHE A 330 1.57 10.04 -0.75
N HIS A 331 1.11 11.27 -0.53
CA HIS A 331 1.98 12.46 -0.57
C HIS A 331 2.32 12.99 0.83
N TYR A 332 1.49 12.74 1.84
CA TYR A 332 1.73 13.17 3.23
C TYR A 332 2.05 11.98 4.12
N ARG A 333 3.11 11.27 3.75
CA ARG A 333 3.50 10.00 4.37
C ARG A 333 3.87 10.14 5.85
N SER A 334 4.29 11.33 6.28
CA SER A 334 4.53 11.65 7.69
C SER A 334 3.28 11.53 8.56
N LEU A 335 2.07 11.62 7.97
CA LEU A 335 0.80 11.41 8.69
C LEU A 335 0.74 10.06 9.40
N GLN A 336 1.45 9.03 8.90
CA GLN A 336 1.44 7.71 9.53
C GLN A 336 2.08 7.70 10.93
N ASN A 337 2.88 8.71 11.25
CA ASN A 337 3.56 8.87 12.54
C ASN A 337 2.99 10.02 13.37
N MET A 338 1.90 10.65 12.91
CA MET A 338 1.24 11.75 13.61
C MET A 338 0.11 11.22 14.50
N SER A 339 -0.42 12.09 15.35
CA SER A 339 -1.55 11.79 16.21
C SER A 339 -2.40 13.03 16.41
N PHE A 340 -3.71 12.91 16.19
CA PHE A 340 -4.65 14.02 16.34
C PHE A 340 -5.71 13.73 17.38
N GLU A 341 -6.13 14.76 18.10
CA GLU A 341 -7.32 14.70 18.96
C GLU A 341 -8.54 15.29 18.27
N MET A 342 -9.71 14.75 18.60
CA MET A 342 -11.00 15.24 18.12
C MET A 342 -11.82 15.70 19.32
N LEU A 343 -11.92 17.01 19.53
CA LEU A 343 -12.57 17.62 20.69
C LEU A 343 -13.86 18.33 20.27
N ASN A 344 -14.95 18.08 21.00
CA ASN A 344 -16.22 18.76 20.74
C ASN A 344 -16.18 20.17 21.34
N GLY A 345 -16.08 21.19 20.48
CA GLY A 345 -16.21 22.60 20.88
C GLY A 345 -17.63 23.15 20.71
N SER A 346 -18.58 22.34 20.23
CA SER A 346 -19.95 22.76 19.98
C SER A 346 -20.90 22.41 21.12
N SER A 347 -22.07 23.04 21.15
CA SER A 347 -23.16 22.66 22.06
C SER A 347 -23.92 21.39 21.63
N ILE A 348 -23.51 20.72 20.54
CA ILE A 348 -24.21 19.56 19.98
C ILE A 348 -23.43 18.28 20.33
N PRO A 349 -24.03 17.34 21.11
CA PRO A 349 -23.37 16.09 21.45
C PRO A 349 -23.01 15.24 20.23
N GLY A 350 -21.87 14.56 20.29
CA GLY A 350 -21.47 13.56 19.29
C GLY A 350 -20.75 14.10 18.04
N LYS A 351 -20.64 15.42 17.87
CA LYS A 351 -19.95 16.01 16.71
C LYS A 351 -18.49 15.58 16.57
N ALA A 352 -17.74 15.57 17.67
CA ALA A 352 -16.35 15.11 17.66
C ALA A 352 -16.20 13.67 17.16
N ARG A 353 -17.12 12.76 17.56
CA ARG A 353 -17.12 11.38 17.09
C ARG A 353 -17.46 11.28 15.59
N GLN A 354 -18.37 12.10 15.10
CA GLN A 354 -18.71 12.15 13.67
C GLN A 354 -17.54 12.70 12.84
N ALA A 355 -16.85 13.74 13.33
CA ALA A 355 -15.66 14.31 12.71
C ALA A 355 -14.50 13.31 12.71
N ALA A 356 -14.26 12.64 13.85
CA ALA A 356 -13.27 11.58 13.97
C ALA A 356 -13.52 10.48 12.95
N SER A 357 -14.72 9.90 12.90
CA SER A 357 -15.06 8.87 11.92
C SER A 357 -14.90 9.36 10.48
N ARG A 358 -15.21 10.62 10.19
CA ARG A 358 -14.96 11.21 8.86
C ARG A 358 -13.47 11.30 8.55
N MET A 359 -12.64 11.73 9.49
CA MET A 359 -11.19 11.88 9.30
C MET A 359 -10.44 10.55 9.26
N GLU A 360 -10.86 9.57 10.05
CA GLU A 360 -10.36 8.19 10.00
C GLU A 360 -10.54 7.58 8.60
N ARG A 361 -11.66 7.87 7.91
CA ARG A 361 -11.86 7.46 6.51
C ARG A 361 -10.78 7.98 5.57
N TYR A 362 -10.28 9.18 5.84
CA TYR A 362 -9.19 9.80 5.07
C TYR A 362 -7.79 9.39 5.56
N GLY A 363 -7.70 8.45 6.50
CA GLY A 363 -6.44 7.90 6.98
C GLY A 363 -5.74 8.77 8.03
N LEU A 364 -6.43 9.75 8.63
CA LEU A 364 -5.86 10.50 9.74
C LEU A 364 -5.84 9.65 11.02
N PRO A 365 -4.70 9.57 11.73
CA PRO A 365 -4.59 8.85 12.99
C PRO A 365 -5.23 9.65 14.14
N ILE A 366 -6.35 9.16 14.66
CA ILE A 366 -7.05 9.79 15.78
C ILE A 366 -6.65 9.11 17.09
N ALA A 367 -5.98 9.84 17.96
CA ALA A 367 -5.49 9.34 19.25
C ALA A 367 -6.59 9.36 20.33
N SER A 368 -7.42 10.41 20.34
CA SER A 368 -8.45 10.58 21.36
C SER A 368 -9.67 11.33 20.81
N ILE A 369 -10.84 11.06 21.41
CA ILE A 369 -12.09 11.77 21.12
C ILE A 369 -12.66 12.26 22.45
N GLY A 370 -12.95 13.55 22.56
CA GLY A 370 -13.37 14.17 23.81
C GLY A 370 -14.25 15.41 23.63
N ASN A 371 -14.44 16.13 24.73
CA ASN A 371 -15.04 17.46 24.73
C ASN A 371 -13.94 18.50 24.97
N ASN A 372 -14.06 19.67 24.33
CA ASN A 372 -13.18 20.78 24.63
C ASN A 372 -13.38 21.22 26.08
N LYS A 373 -12.29 21.46 26.82
CA LYS A 373 -12.35 21.87 28.24
C LYS A 373 -12.55 23.37 28.41
N GLU A 374 -12.34 24.16 27.36
CA GLU A 374 -12.60 25.58 27.41
C GLU A 374 -14.10 25.85 27.50
N ASP A 375 -14.48 26.79 28.37
CA ASP A 375 -15.86 27.18 28.62
C ASP A 375 -16.40 28.12 27.52
N ARG A 376 -16.06 27.84 26.26
CA ARG A 376 -16.49 28.59 25.09
C ARG A 376 -17.04 27.67 24.00
N VAL A 377 -18.17 28.07 23.44
CA VAL A 377 -18.74 27.42 22.26
C VAL A 377 -18.02 27.93 21.02
N VAL A 378 -17.46 27.01 20.25
CA VAL A 378 -16.71 27.29 19.03
C VAL A 378 -17.67 27.31 17.84
N GLU A 379 -17.75 28.44 17.15
CA GLU A 379 -18.63 28.61 15.99
C GLU A 379 -18.06 27.93 14.74
N GLU A 380 -16.77 28.16 14.47
CA GLU A 380 -16.02 27.62 13.34
C GLU A 380 -14.99 26.58 13.82
N THR A 381 -14.97 25.40 13.21
CA THR A 381 -14.03 24.34 13.57
C THR A 381 -12.59 24.81 13.48
N GLU A 382 -11.81 24.61 14.54
CA GLU A 382 -10.40 25.03 14.63
C GLU A 382 -9.48 23.81 14.54
N LEU A 383 -8.33 23.95 13.89
CA LEU A 383 -7.23 22.98 13.96
C LEU A 383 -6.06 23.64 14.68
N TRP A 384 -5.80 23.22 15.91
CA TRP A 384 -4.67 23.70 16.70
C TRP A 384 -3.48 22.80 16.43
N LEU A 385 -2.42 23.35 15.84
CA LEU A 385 -1.19 22.60 15.55
C LEU A 385 -0.16 22.86 16.64
N TYR A 386 0.30 21.79 17.29
CA TYR A 386 1.33 21.87 18.34
C TYR A 386 2.71 21.52 17.80
N GLN A 387 2.77 20.72 16.73
CA GLN A 387 3.99 20.28 16.06
C GLN A 387 3.95 20.70 14.59
N GLU A 388 5.12 21.00 14.03
CA GLU A 388 5.24 21.32 12.61
C GLU A 388 4.88 20.12 11.73
N ILE A 389 4.14 20.39 10.65
CA ILE A 389 3.78 19.40 9.64
C ILE A 389 4.58 19.66 8.36
N PRO A 390 5.34 18.70 7.83
CA PRO A 390 5.97 18.84 6.52
C PRO A 390 4.93 19.16 5.43
N ASN A 391 5.20 20.19 4.62
CA ASN A 391 4.26 20.72 3.60
C ASN A 391 2.91 21.16 4.19
N GLN A 392 2.91 21.77 5.37
CA GLN A 392 1.73 22.20 6.14
C GLN A 392 0.64 22.91 5.31
N ALA A 393 1.01 23.87 4.45
CA ALA A 393 0.02 24.63 3.68
C ALA A 393 -0.83 23.75 2.75
N ASP A 394 -0.19 22.80 2.07
CA ASP A 394 -0.88 21.88 1.16
C ASP A 394 -1.68 20.84 1.96
N PHE A 395 -1.14 20.36 3.09
CA PHE A 395 -1.87 19.49 4.02
C PHE A 395 -3.18 20.15 4.49
N ILE A 396 -3.11 21.40 4.95
CA ILE A 396 -4.28 22.18 5.36
C ILE A 396 -5.29 22.28 4.21
N THR A 397 -4.81 22.53 2.99
CA THR A 397 -5.67 22.60 1.80
C THR A 397 -6.42 21.28 1.57
N GLN A 398 -5.81 20.12 1.82
CA GLN A 398 -6.52 18.83 1.72
C GLN A 398 -7.53 18.64 2.86
N ILE A 399 -7.20 19.06 4.08
CA ILE A 399 -8.11 19.00 5.23
C ILE A 399 -9.35 19.88 5.02
N GLU A 400 -9.18 21.09 4.49
CA GLU A 400 -10.27 22.02 4.18
C GLU A 400 -11.26 21.47 3.13
N LYS A 401 -10.79 20.61 2.21
CA LYS A 401 -11.67 19.91 1.26
C LYS A 401 -12.58 18.88 1.94
N ILE A 402 -12.20 18.38 3.12
CA ILE A 402 -13.01 17.42 3.90
C ILE A 402 -14.08 18.17 4.70
N PHE A 403 -13.69 19.22 5.42
CA PHE A 403 -14.60 20.21 6.02
C PHE A 403 -13.85 21.51 6.34
N PRO A 404 -14.54 22.66 6.44
CA PRO A 404 -13.91 23.94 6.74
C PRO A 404 -13.24 23.93 8.11
N VAL A 405 -11.95 24.28 8.15
CA VAL A 405 -11.18 24.43 9.39
C VAL A 405 -10.46 25.77 9.41
N LYS A 406 -10.38 26.38 10.57
CA LYS A 406 -9.51 27.52 10.83
C LYS A 406 -8.26 27.04 11.54
N VAL A 407 -7.10 27.19 10.91
CA VAL A 407 -5.84 26.75 11.50
C VAL A 407 -5.31 27.77 12.49
N ILE A 408 -4.88 27.28 13.64
CA ILE A 408 -4.26 28.06 14.71
C ILE A 408 -2.90 27.41 14.99
N ASP A 409 -1.84 28.13 14.70
CA ASP A 409 -0.48 27.70 15.00
C ASP A 409 -0.20 27.92 16.49
N MET A 410 0.01 26.82 17.21
CA MET A 410 0.35 26.79 18.62
C MET A 410 1.76 26.23 18.84
N SER A 411 2.55 26.08 17.77
CA SER A 411 3.92 25.60 17.84
C SER A 411 4.77 26.52 18.73
N GLY A 412 5.54 25.93 19.64
CA GLY A 412 6.38 26.67 20.59
C GLY A 412 5.65 27.31 21.78
N ILE A 413 4.33 27.17 21.90
CA ILE A 413 3.57 27.64 23.09
C ILE A 413 3.52 26.57 24.18
N TYR A 414 3.54 25.30 23.79
CA TYR A 414 3.48 24.15 24.69
C TYR A 414 4.67 23.22 24.43
N GLU A 415 5.51 22.99 25.44
CA GLU A 415 6.72 22.16 25.31
C GLU A 415 6.48 20.65 25.55
N GLU A 416 5.26 20.23 25.92
CA GLU A 416 4.97 18.82 26.29
C GLU A 416 3.55 18.39 25.87
N ILE A 417 3.26 18.37 24.57
CA ILE A 417 2.02 17.78 24.04
C ILE A 417 2.35 16.56 23.16
N ASP A 418 1.82 15.40 23.57
CA ASP A 418 2.03 14.09 22.93
C ASP A 418 1.30 13.91 21.58
N VAL A 419 0.53 14.92 21.18
CA VAL A 419 -0.24 14.93 19.92
C VAL A 419 0.27 16.00 18.97
N THR A 420 0.18 15.71 17.67
CA THR A 420 0.54 16.65 16.60
C THR A 420 -0.37 17.87 16.59
N GLY A 421 -1.67 17.66 16.83
CA GLY A 421 -2.65 18.74 16.88
C GLY A 421 -4.02 18.29 17.39
N SER A 422 -4.88 19.26 17.69
CA SER A 422 -6.24 19.03 18.15
C SER A 422 -7.24 19.73 17.25
N PHE A 423 -8.22 18.98 16.75
CA PHE A 423 -9.38 19.53 16.05
C PHE A 423 -10.46 19.89 17.06
N ILE A 424 -10.79 21.18 17.16
CA ILE A 424 -11.88 21.69 18.00
C ILE A 424 -13.12 21.87 17.13
N ILE A 425 -14.02 20.89 17.19
CA ILE A 425 -15.16 20.79 16.27
C ILE A 425 -16.25 21.81 16.62
N GLY A 426 -16.47 22.75 15.70
CA GLY A 426 -17.39 23.87 15.87
C GLY A 426 -18.82 23.60 15.40
N LYS A 427 -19.68 24.61 15.50
CA LYS A 427 -21.06 24.54 14.99
C LYS A 427 -21.14 24.39 13.46
N ASN A 428 -20.17 24.92 12.73
CA ASN A 428 -20.11 24.83 11.27
C ASN A 428 -19.92 23.40 10.71
N PHE A 429 -19.42 22.45 11.50
CA PHE A 429 -19.26 21.06 11.08
C PHE A 429 -20.63 20.41 10.82
N LYS A 430 -20.82 19.90 9.60
CA LYS A 430 -22.05 19.25 9.10
C LYS A 430 -21.79 17.85 8.61
#